data_AF-A0A8H4Q6F9-F1
#
_entry.id   AF-A0A8H4Q6F9-F1
#
_cell.length_a   1.000
_cell.length_b   1.000
_cell.length_c   1.000
_cell.angle_alpha   90.00
_cell.angle_beta   90.00
_cell.angle_gamma   90.00
#
_symmetry.space_group_name_H-M   'P 1'
#
loop_
_entity.id
_entity.type
_entity.pdbx_description
1 polymer ?
#
loop_
_entity_poly.entity_id
_entity_poly.type
_entity_poly.pdbx_seq_one_letter_code
_entity_poly.pdbx_strand_id
1 'polypeptide(L)'
;MAKHSSLQIDEFLQQAEQRLLCQPLQHPSSDSAQAYQPQVKGKIDFTAGVPHTLRAPLAKARGTDNTKETTGPDWFHLPRSDLTSDFKRDWQLLSMRGLLDPKHQKKTLRSKPPLYYEQDFGQIDTKYSKIQRRKSSGKRKLSGG
;
A
#
# COMPACT_ATOMS: atom_id res chain seq x y z
N MET A 1 3.39 34.03 -22.02
CA MET A 1 4.36 33.31 -21.18
C MET A 1 5.49 34.26 -20.86
N ALA A 2 5.61 34.70 -19.60
CA ALA A 2 6.70 35.59 -19.20
C ALA A 2 8.02 34.80 -19.24
N LYS A 3 9.00 35.32 -19.99
CA LYS A 3 10.34 34.73 -20.07
C LYS A 3 11.19 35.44 -19.02
N HIS A 4 11.65 34.71 -18.02
CA HIS A 4 12.61 35.22 -17.04
C HIS A 4 13.98 35.35 -17.70
N SER A 5 14.68 36.46 -17.45
CA SER A 5 16.09 36.59 -17.85
C SER A 5 16.94 35.61 -17.03
N SER A 6 18.09 35.19 -17.57
CA SER A 6 18.99 34.25 -16.87
C SER A 6 19.39 34.74 -15.47
N LEU A 7 19.64 36.05 -15.33
CA LEU A 7 19.96 36.68 -14.05
C LEU A 7 18.85 36.53 -13.02
N GLN A 8 17.60 36.60 -13.47
CA GLN A 8 16.43 36.47 -12.61
C GLN A 8 16.24 35.01 -12.16
N ILE A 9 16.62 34.05 -13.00
CA ILE A 9 16.62 32.61 -12.65
C ILE A 9 17.71 32.33 -11.60
N ASP A 10 18.90 32.89 -11.78
CA ASP A 10 20.01 32.73 -10.84
C ASP A 10 19.69 33.33 -9.47
N GLU A 11 19.03 34.50 -9.45
CA GLU A 11 18.53 35.14 -8.23
C GLU A 11 17.51 34.24 -7.51
N PHE A 12 16.54 33.67 -8.24
CA PHE A 12 15.57 32.75 -7.67
C PHE A 12 16.22 31.48 -7.10
N LEU A 13 17.24 30.94 -7.79
CA LEU A 13 18.00 29.78 -7.31
C LEU A 13 18.73 30.10 -6.01
N GLN A 14 19.45 31.23 -5.97
CA GLN A 14 20.18 31.66 -4.79
C GLN A 14 19.24 31.92 -3.60
N GLN A 15 18.07 32.51 -3.86
CA GLN A 15 17.05 32.71 -2.83
C GLN A 15 16.49 31.39 -2.29
N ALA A 16 16.35 30.37 -3.14
CA ALA A 16 15.90 29.04 -2.71
C ALA A 16 16.94 28.34 -1.83
N GLU A 17 18.23 28.46 -2.16
CA GLU A 17 19.32 27.92 -1.34
C GLU A 17 19.32 28.53 0.07
N GLN A 18 19.14 29.84 0.17
CA GLN A 18 19.02 30.52 1.47
C GLN A 18 17.81 30.04 2.29
N ARG A 19 16.67 29.77 1.63
CA ARG A 19 15.47 29.21 2.31
C ARG A 19 15.67 27.78 2.81
N LEU A 20 16.52 26.98 2.16
CA LEU A 20 16.85 25.63 2.62
C LEU A 20 17.80 25.67 3.83
N LEU A 21 18.80 26.56 3.81
CA LEU A 21 19.74 26.71 4.93
C LEU A 21 19.08 27.26 6.20
N CYS A 22 18.12 28.17 6.06
CA CYS A 22 17.43 28.81 7.17
C CYS A 22 16.19 28.04 7.68
N GLN A 23 15.89 26.85 7.14
CA GLN A 23 14.81 26.01 7.67
C GLN A 23 15.34 25.13 8.81
N PRO A 24 14.94 25.36 10.08
CA PRO A 24 14.98 24.27 11.05
C PRO A 24 14.08 23.16 10.51
N LEU A 25 14.56 21.91 10.53
CA LEU A 25 13.76 20.73 10.21
C LEU A 25 12.56 20.67 11.16
N GLN A 26 11.47 21.35 10.80
CA GLN A 26 10.17 21.16 11.41
C GLN A 26 9.55 19.95 10.73
N HIS A 27 9.99 18.78 11.18
CA HIS A 27 9.09 17.64 11.20
C HIS A 27 7.94 18.05 12.13
N PRO A 28 6.67 18.05 11.68
CA PRO A 28 5.59 17.88 12.63
C PRO A 28 5.83 16.50 13.25
N SER A 29 6.38 16.48 14.46
CA SER A 29 6.26 15.31 15.32
C SER A 29 4.78 14.96 15.34
N SER A 30 4.45 13.77 14.86
CA SER A 30 3.18 13.13 15.18
C SER A 30 3.22 12.73 16.66
N ASP A 31 3.27 13.73 17.54
CA ASP A 31 2.89 13.60 18.93
C ASP A 31 1.53 14.26 19.08
N SER A 32 0.52 13.54 18.62
CA SER A 32 -0.83 13.67 19.16
C SER A 32 -1.40 12.27 19.39
N ALA A 33 -0.65 11.46 20.14
CA ALA A 33 -1.28 10.49 21.01
C ALA A 33 -2.08 11.30 22.04
N GLN A 34 -3.37 11.48 21.76
CA GLN A 34 -4.32 12.12 22.64
C GLN A 34 -4.51 11.19 23.85
N ALA A 35 -3.58 11.30 24.80
CA ALA A 35 -3.70 10.71 26.11
C ALA A 35 -4.87 11.40 26.82
N TYR A 36 -5.98 10.69 26.97
CA TYR A 36 -6.97 11.02 27.99
C TYR A 36 -6.28 10.97 29.35
N GLN A 37 -6.02 12.14 29.93
CA GLN A 37 -5.64 12.30 31.33
C GLN A 37 -6.90 12.66 32.12
N PRO A 38 -7.43 11.77 32.99
CA PRO A 38 -8.30 12.23 34.04
C PRO A 38 -7.45 13.00 35.06
N GLN A 39 -7.78 14.29 35.20
CA GLN A 39 -7.30 15.15 36.29
C GLN A 39 -7.73 14.54 37.63
N VAL A 40 -6.79 13.98 38.39
CA VAL A 40 -6.96 13.76 39.83
C VAL A 40 -5.82 14.46 40.56
N LYS A 41 -6.19 15.62 41.09
CA LYS A 41 -5.40 16.46 41.98
C LYS A 41 -5.31 15.73 43.32
N GLY A 42 -4.17 15.11 43.61
CA GLY A 42 -3.92 14.46 44.89
C GLY A 42 -2.45 14.56 45.24
N LYS A 43 -2.14 15.30 46.30
CA LYS A 43 -0.86 15.15 47.01
C LYS A 43 -0.92 13.77 47.66
N ILE A 44 -0.03 12.85 47.26
CA ILE A 44 0.13 11.57 47.93
C ILE A 44 1.52 11.54 48.54
N ASP A 45 1.51 11.73 49.85
CA ASP A 45 2.65 11.57 50.73
C ASP A 45 3.13 10.12 50.63
N PHE A 46 4.45 9.94 50.52
CA PHE A 46 5.08 8.63 50.47
C PHE A 46 4.99 7.96 51.84
N THR A 47 3.91 7.25 52.13
CA THR A 47 3.87 6.29 53.24
C THR A 47 2.89 5.16 52.94
N ALA A 48 3.40 3.92 53.10
CA ALA A 48 2.68 2.65 53.16
C ALA A 48 2.10 2.06 51.85
N GLY A 49 2.84 1.07 51.31
CA GLY A 49 2.26 -0.22 50.95
C GLY A 49 1.48 -0.33 49.63
N VAL A 50 2.11 -0.04 48.48
CA VAL A 50 1.61 -0.56 47.19
C VAL A 50 2.41 -1.82 46.87
N PRO A 51 1.80 -3.02 46.75
CA PRO A 51 2.54 -4.20 46.32
C PRO A 51 3.04 -3.93 44.90
N HIS A 52 4.36 -3.84 44.74
CA HIS A 52 5.00 -3.84 43.43
C HIS A 52 4.68 -5.17 42.77
N THR A 53 3.63 -5.19 41.94
CA THR A 53 3.36 -6.35 41.09
C THR A 53 4.52 -6.42 40.11
N LEU A 54 5.44 -7.35 40.35
CA LEU A 54 6.52 -7.64 39.42
C LEU A 54 5.85 -7.95 38.08
N ARG A 55 6.23 -7.21 37.03
CA ARG A 55 5.78 -7.49 35.67
C ARG A 55 6.17 -8.93 35.39
N ALA A 56 5.19 -9.83 35.33
CA ALA A 56 5.43 -11.18 34.87
C ALA A 56 6.13 -11.05 33.51
N PRO A 57 7.31 -11.65 33.31
CA PRO A 57 7.95 -11.58 32.03
C PRO A 57 6.97 -12.22 31.05
N LEU A 58 6.40 -11.41 30.15
CA LEU A 58 5.85 -11.94 28.94
C LEU A 58 7.06 -12.49 28.20
N ALA A 59 7.44 -13.72 28.54
CA ALA A 59 8.31 -14.53 27.71
C ALA A 59 7.63 -14.43 26.36
N LYS A 60 8.25 -13.70 25.43
CA LYS A 60 7.83 -13.75 24.04
C LYS A 60 7.94 -15.21 23.71
N ALA A 61 6.80 -15.88 23.70
CA ALA A 61 6.74 -17.27 23.31
C ALA A 61 7.43 -17.26 21.96
N ARG A 62 8.57 -17.97 21.89
CA ARG A 62 9.15 -18.37 20.61
C ARG A 62 8.26 -19.46 20.02
N GLY A 63 6.95 -19.20 20.02
CA GLY A 63 5.97 -19.91 19.27
C GLY A 63 6.27 -19.55 17.84
N THR A 64 6.49 -20.57 17.04
CA THR A 64 6.22 -20.54 15.61
C THR A 64 4.76 -20.16 15.43
N ASP A 65 4.44 -18.91 15.70
CA ASP A 65 3.12 -18.40 15.45
C ASP A 65 2.97 -18.54 13.94
N ASN A 66 1.93 -19.27 13.57
CA ASN A 66 1.44 -19.34 12.20
C ASN A 66 0.85 -17.97 11.81
N THR A 67 1.57 -16.87 12.11
CA THR A 67 1.47 -15.60 11.44
C THR A 67 1.90 -15.87 10.01
N LYS A 68 0.95 -16.40 9.24
CA LYS A 68 0.97 -16.58 7.79
C LYS A 68 1.78 -15.42 7.26
N GLU A 69 2.96 -15.66 6.68
CA GLU A 69 3.89 -14.58 6.34
C GLU A 69 3.10 -13.47 5.65
N THR A 70 2.88 -12.39 6.37
CA THR A 70 1.97 -11.32 5.97
C THR A 70 2.85 -10.13 5.76
N THR A 71 2.60 -9.39 4.70
CA THR A 71 3.40 -8.21 4.41
C THR A 71 3.27 -7.21 5.56
N GLY A 72 4.27 -6.34 5.74
CA GLY A 72 4.26 -5.34 6.81
C GLY A 72 3.10 -4.32 6.70
N PRO A 73 2.96 -3.44 7.71
CA PRO A 73 2.00 -2.34 7.70
C PRO A 73 2.10 -1.44 6.46
N ASP A 74 3.32 -1.30 5.92
CA ASP A 74 3.60 -0.51 4.72
C ASP A 74 2.90 -1.03 3.47
N TRP A 75 2.43 -2.28 3.50
CA TRP A 75 1.75 -2.94 2.39
C TRP A 75 0.52 -3.73 2.86
N PHE A 76 -0.40 -3.00 3.52
CA PHE A 76 -1.77 -3.40 3.87
C PHE A 76 -1.94 -4.79 4.48
N HIS A 77 -0.92 -5.34 5.13
CA HIS A 77 -0.96 -6.71 5.65
C HIS A 77 -1.42 -7.74 4.61
N LEU A 78 -0.89 -7.65 3.38
CA LEU A 78 -1.23 -8.61 2.33
C LEU A 78 -0.70 -10.01 2.70
N PRO A 79 -1.55 -11.04 2.77
CA PRO A 79 -1.12 -12.39 3.12
C PRO A 79 -0.27 -13.01 2.01
N ARG A 80 0.68 -13.88 2.38
CA ARG A 80 1.42 -14.71 1.42
C ARG A 80 0.46 -15.58 0.65
N SER A 81 0.67 -15.62 -0.66
CA SER A 81 -0.25 -16.27 -1.58
C SER A 81 0.17 -17.71 -1.89
N ASP A 82 -0.83 -18.58 -2.00
CA ASP A 82 -0.65 -19.96 -2.42
C ASP A 82 -0.63 -20.02 -3.96
N LEU A 83 0.45 -20.54 -4.54
CA LEU A 83 0.58 -20.65 -5.99
C LEU A 83 -0.42 -21.67 -6.58
N THR A 84 -1.60 -21.20 -6.97
CA THR A 84 -2.59 -22.02 -7.69
C THR A 84 -2.12 -22.33 -9.12
N SER A 85 -2.58 -23.45 -9.68
CA SER A 85 -2.28 -23.82 -11.08
C SER A 85 -2.80 -22.77 -12.07
N ASP A 86 -3.94 -22.17 -11.77
CA ASP A 86 -4.56 -21.14 -12.62
C ASP A 86 -3.73 -19.87 -12.62
N PHE A 87 -3.30 -19.42 -11.45
CA PHE A 87 -2.45 -18.25 -11.34
C PHE A 87 -1.11 -18.43 -12.08
N LYS A 88 -0.51 -19.63 -12.03
CA LYS A 88 0.71 -19.92 -12.81
C LYS A 88 0.49 -19.76 -14.31
N ARG A 89 -0.66 -20.24 -14.83
CA ARG A 89 -1.01 -20.09 -16.25
C ARG A 89 -1.20 -18.62 -16.61
N ASP A 90 -1.94 -17.89 -15.80
CA ASP A 90 -2.20 -16.46 -16.04
C ASP A 90 -0.92 -15.64 -15.96
N TRP A 91 -0.02 -15.95 -15.03
CA TRP A 91 1.30 -15.33 -14.92
C TRP A 91 2.16 -15.56 -16.17
N GLN A 92 2.12 -16.77 -16.73
CA GLN A 92 2.82 -17.09 -17.96
C GLN A 92 2.24 -16.31 -19.14
N LEU A 93 0.91 -16.20 -19.25
CA LEU A 93 0.26 -15.38 -20.28
C LEU A 93 0.62 -13.90 -20.15
N LEU A 94 0.61 -13.36 -18.93
CA LEU A 94 1.04 -11.98 -18.67
C LEU A 94 2.50 -11.75 -19.05
N SER A 95 3.38 -12.71 -18.77
CA SER A 95 4.79 -12.65 -19.17
C SER A 95 4.95 -12.64 -20.70
N MET A 96 4.08 -13.37 -21.41
CA MET A 96 4.08 -13.49 -22.88
C MET A 96 3.24 -12.42 -23.59
N ARG A 97 2.65 -11.44 -22.89
CA ARG A 97 1.69 -10.48 -23.47
C ARG A 97 2.21 -9.69 -24.68
N GLY A 98 3.52 -9.43 -24.74
CA GLY A 98 4.15 -8.71 -25.86
C GLY A 98 4.25 -9.53 -27.14
N LEU A 99 4.14 -10.85 -27.04
CA LEU A 99 4.06 -11.76 -28.19
C LEU A 99 2.62 -11.97 -28.65
N LEU A 100 1.64 -11.85 -27.75
CA LEU A 100 0.22 -12.03 -28.04
C LEU A 100 -0.42 -10.81 -28.71
N ASP A 101 -0.03 -9.59 -28.32
CA ASP A 101 -0.53 -8.36 -28.93
C ASP A 101 0.63 -7.41 -29.31
N PRO A 102 0.83 -7.12 -30.61
CA PRO A 102 1.85 -6.18 -31.08
C PRO A 102 1.72 -4.76 -30.49
N LYS A 103 0.51 -4.37 -30.03
CA LYS A 103 0.27 -3.08 -29.38
C LYS A 103 0.77 -3.06 -27.93
N HIS A 104 0.98 -4.22 -27.32
CA HIS A 104 1.37 -4.36 -25.92
C HIS A 104 2.90 -4.47 -25.78
N GLN A 105 3.62 -3.42 -26.19
CA GLN A 105 5.10 -3.33 -26.16
C GLN A 105 5.67 -3.02 -24.75
N LYS A 106 5.02 -3.53 -23.70
CA LYS A 106 5.51 -3.33 -22.33
C LYS A 106 6.65 -4.29 -22.04
N LYS A 107 7.57 -3.89 -21.16
CA LYS A 107 8.67 -4.75 -20.69
C LYS A 107 8.14 -6.09 -20.17
N THR A 108 8.86 -7.16 -20.51
CA THR A 108 8.57 -8.52 -20.09
C THR A 108 8.64 -8.62 -18.56
N LEU A 109 7.67 -9.32 -17.97
CA LEU A 109 7.67 -9.59 -16.53
C LEU A 109 8.77 -10.60 -16.17
N ARG A 110 9.08 -10.68 -14.87
CA ARG A 110 10.00 -11.71 -14.34
C ARG A 110 9.41 -13.10 -14.55
N SER A 111 10.25 -14.08 -14.85
CA SER A 111 9.82 -15.47 -15.07
C SER A 111 9.20 -16.09 -13.82
N LYS A 112 9.63 -15.68 -12.62
CA LYS A 112 9.09 -16.17 -11.36
C LYS A 112 7.89 -15.32 -10.92
N PRO A 113 6.76 -15.95 -10.52
CA PRO A 113 5.63 -15.25 -9.96
C PRO A 113 5.98 -14.57 -8.63
N PRO A 114 5.26 -13.50 -8.25
CA PRO A 114 5.45 -12.82 -6.99
C PRO A 114 5.01 -13.68 -5.81
N LEU A 115 5.63 -13.44 -4.65
CA LEU A 115 5.37 -14.17 -3.41
C LEU A 115 4.07 -13.72 -2.70
N TYR A 116 3.66 -12.49 -2.98
CA TYR A 116 2.43 -11.88 -2.47
C TYR A 116 1.64 -11.38 -3.68
N TYR A 117 0.41 -11.86 -3.84
CA TYR A 117 -0.52 -11.38 -4.87
C TYR A 117 -1.96 -11.47 -4.37
N GLU A 118 -2.80 -10.57 -4.86
CA GLU A 118 -4.25 -10.61 -4.70
C GLU A 118 -4.87 -10.71 -6.09
N GLN A 119 -5.76 -11.68 -6.26
CA GLN A 119 -6.43 -11.92 -7.54
C GLN A 119 -7.85 -11.37 -7.47
N ASP A 120 -8.04 -10.17 -7.99
CA ASP A 120 -9.35 -9.53 -8.06
C ASP A 120 -10.11 -9.96 -9.32
N PHE A 121 -11.31 -10.49 -9.15
CA PHE A 121 -12.26 -10.79 -10.23
C PHE A 121 -13.30 -9.67 -10.41
N GLY A 122 -12.89 -8.42 -10.18
CA GLY A 122 -13.79 -7.27 -10.21
C GLY A 122 -14.40 -7.04 -11.59
N GLN A 123 -15.73 -6.85 -11.64
CA GLN A 123 -16.38 -6.27 -12.82
C GLN A 123 -16.04 -4.79 -12.86
N ILE A 124 -15.18 -4.40 -13.80
CA ILE A 124 -14.85 -2.99 -14.01
C ILE A 124 -15.99 -2.36 -14.82
N ASP A 125 -16.90 -1.66 -14.13
CA ASP A 125 -17.97 -0.88 -14.74
C ASP A 125 -17.41 0.38 -15.38
N THR A 126 -16.73 0.21 -16.52
CA THR A 126 -16.35 1.34 -17.37
C THR A 126 -17.55 1.83 -18.15
N LYS A 127 -17.57 3.13 -18.51
CA LYS A 127 -18.62 3.72 -19.38
C LYS A 127 -18.87 2.95 -20.69
N TYR A 128 -17.88 2.20 -21.17
CA TYR A 128 -17.94 1.39 -22.40
C TYR A 128 -18.44 -0.05 -22.19
N SER A 129 -18.44 -0.58 -20.96
CA SER A 129 -18.92 -1.94 -20.66
C SER A 129 -20.41 -2.12 -20.99
N LYS A 130 -21.23 -1.07 -20.79
CA LYS A 130 -22.67 -1.05 -21.15
C LYS A 130 -22.91 -1.23 -22.65
N ILE A 131 -22.00 -0.77 -23.50
CA ILE A 131 -22.15 -0.86 -24.97
C ILE A 131 -21.85 -2.28 -25.45
N GLN A 132 -20.92 -2.99 -24.80
CA GLN A 132 -20.57 -4.36 -25.16
C GLN A 132 -21.63 -5.37 -24.71
N ARG A 133 -22.23 -5.21 -23.51
CA ARG A 133 -23.34 -6.07 -23.03
C ARG A 133 -24.60 -5.98 -23.92
N ARG A 134 -24.86 -4.83 -24.54
CA ARG A 134 -25.97 -4.66 -25.49
C ARG A 134 -25.77 -5.39 -26.81
N LYS A 135 -24.52 -5.67 -27.21
CA LYS A 135 -24.21 -6.40 -28.44
C LYS A 135 -24.30 -7.92 -28.28
N SER A 136 -24.16 -8.47 -27.06
CA SER A 136 -24.28 -9.92 -26.82
C SER A 136 -25.72 -10.39 -26.57
N SER A 137 -26.64 -9.51 -26.15
CA SER A 137 -28.03 -9.92 -25.87
C SER A 137 -28.83 -10.33 -27.12
N GLY A 138 -28.39 -9.93 -28.32
CA GLY A 138 -29.01 -10.31 -29.60
C GLY A 138 -28.49 -11.61 -30.21
N LYS A 139 -27.49 -12.27 -29.60
CA LYS A 139 -26.84 -13.47 -30.16
C LYS A 139 -27.15 -14.72 -29.34
N ARG A 140 -28.39 -14.87 -28.85
CA ARG A 140 -28.89 -16.17 -28.38
C ARG A 140 -29.52 -16.88 -29.56
N LYS A 141 -28.74 -17.71 -30.26
CA LYS A 141 -29.25 -18.69 -31.21
C LYS A 141 -30.17 -19.64 -30.44
N LEU A 142 -31.48 -19.54 -30.71
CA LEU A 142 -32.42 -20.62 -30.43
C LEU A 142 -32.03 -21.78 -31.35
N SER A 143 -31.48 -22.86 -30.80
CA SER A 143 -31.44 -24.16 -31.47
C SER A 143 -32.18 -25.16 -30.60
N GLY A 144 -33.50 -25.15 -30.72
CA GLY A 144 -34.33 -26.33 -30.50
C GLY A 144 -34.60 -26.97 -31.86
N GLY A 145 -34.42 -28.28 -31.95
CA GLY A 145 -34.55 -29.11 -33.14
C GLY A 145 -33.90 -30.45 -32.89
#